data_AF-A0A947CKS3-F1
#
_entry.id   AF-A0A947CKS3-F1
#
_cell.length_a   1.000
_cell.length_b   1.000
_cell.length_c   1.000
_cell.angle_alpha   90.00
_cell.angle_beta   90.00
_cell.angle_gamma   90.00
#
_symmetry.space_group_name_H-M   'P 1'
#
loop_
_entity.id
_entity.type
_entity.pdbx_description
1 polymer ?
#
loop_
_entity_poly.entity_id
_entity_poly.type
_entity_poly.pdbx_seq_one_letter_code
_entity_poly.pdbx_strand_id
1 'polypeptide(L)'
;MSQFAVKRRPGRDAYQLGIEIGGVVYTWRFAFGMPTAAREARVVRQGEDAPQAWLTAEDEGVVWDLGTVTLEDDDPIRRGKLRFTLHGYRLVGQWALGRNKGRWLGRGKGFDPSNEWTLTRVPDGKGAKPPPGPPTSVLSGLGLGPDEGETRRRKMRALVRELGGSRARHAVPDVQEGLVRAHGSGKRTRLQDGAGRSLVHQHREVVAALRAQPYAGLVADGRITGKPPRLEIERVWRIEGYSLTELTDDDARTVATQIGHPVGALGLAGSTRAGVTSAPQVHVTNLGKVFWPDSGYRKGDLLAYYQQIAPVLLPHLAERPVVLERYPDGIDGRSFFQHHAPGAKSAWLRTTRIKTSRRYRDYFLIDDVHGLLHLINQGTIPLLGWPSRKDQLERPDWCVVDVDRGEASFADVVAVTRAVGELCQDIGLPTFLKTTGGTGLHVVIPLAGQLGYDQTRLLGELLARAVASEHPELATVELQPERRGGKV
;
A
#
# COMPACT_ATOMS: atom_id res chain seq x y z
N MET A 1 21.01 -8.88 -7.92
CA MET A 1 20.10 -9.86 -8.59
C MET A 1 20.07 -9.48 -10.05
N SER A 2 20.23 -10.43 -10.96
CA SER A 2 20.18 -10.15 -12.40
C SER A 2 18.79 -9.68 -12.82
N GLN A 3 18.76 -8.75 -13.78
CA GLN A 3 17.52 -8.22 -14.36
C GLN A 3 17.30 -8.72 -15.80
N PHE A 4 16.08 -8.57 -16.29
CA PHE A 4 15.76 -8.79 -17.69
C PHE A 4 14.78 -7.73 -18.20
N ALA A 5 14.80 -7.49 -19.51
CA ALA A 5 13.81 -6.68 -20.20
C ALA A 5 13.38 -7.37 -21.50
N VAL A 6 12.12 -7.20 -21.89
CA VAL A 6 11.66 -7.50 -23.24
C VAL A 6 11.25 -6.17 -23.86
N LYS A 7 11.91 -5.76 -24.93
CA LYS A 7 11.53 -4.60 -25.73
C LYS A 7 10.66 -5.01 -26.91
N ARG A 8 9.74 -4.13 -27.28
CA ARG A 8 8.94 -4.24 -28.50
C ARG A 8 9.21 -3.04 -29.42
N ARG A 9 9.47 -3.32 -30.69
CA ARG A 9 9.76 -2.34 -31.74
C ARG A 9 8.75 -2.44 -32.90
N PRO A 10 8.56 -1.38 -33.70
CA PRO A 10 7.89 -1.48 -34.99
C PRO A 10 8.68 -2.39 -35.97
N GLY A 11 8.00 -3.16 -36.82
CA GLY A 11 8.64 -3.93 -37.92
C GLY A 11 8.60 -5.46 -37.77
N ARG A 12 9.34 -6.18 -38.63
CA ARG A 12 9.31 -7.66 -38.76
C ARG A 12 9.99 -8.42 -37.61
N ASP A 13 11.01 -7.85 -36.97
CA ASP A 13 11.65 -8.39 -35.76
C ASP A 13 11.21 -7.58 -34.54
N ALA A 14 9.92 -7.71 -34.21
CA ALA A 14 9.23 -6.79 -33.31
C ALA A 14 9.64 -6.92 -31.83
N TYR A 15 10.41 -7.93 -31.42
CA TYR A 15 10.75 -8.13 -30.00
C TYR A 15 12.23 -8.40 -29.79
N GLN A 16 12.73 -7.97 -28.62
CA GLN A 16 14.09 -8.23 -28.16
C GLN A 16 14.09 -8.54 -26.66
N LEU A 17 14.60 -9.71 -26.28
CA LEU A 17 14.84 -10.11 -24.89
C LEU A 17 16.26 -9.72 -24.51
N GLY A 18 16.46 -9.05 -23.39
CA GLY A 18 17.77 -8.84 -22.78
C GLY A 18 17.83 -9.45 -21.39
N ILE A 19 18.90 -10.17 -21.07
CA ILE A 19 19.14 -10.81 -19.76
C ILE A 19 20.49 -10.34 -19.26
N GLU A 20 20.53 -9.80 -18.04
CA GLU A 20 21.76 -9.40 -17.36
C GLU A 20 22.49 -10.62 -16.80
N ILE A 21 23.72 -10.86 -17.28
CA ILE A 21 24.59 -11.96 -16.84
C ILE A 21 25.98 -11.38 -16.59
N GLY A 22 26.45 -11.44 -15.34
CA GLY A 22 27.78 -10.92 -14.98
C GLY A 22 27.97 -9.42 -15.24
N GLY A 23 26.90 -8.61 -15.15
CA GLY A 23 26.93 -7.17 -15.40
C GLY A 23 26.82 -6.75 -16.88
N VAL A 24 26.71 -7.71 -17.80
CA VAL A 24 26.50 -7.47 -19.24
C VAL A 24 25.09 -7.91 -19.62
N VAL A 25 24.40 -7.13 -20.46
CA VAL A 25 23.07 -7.51 -20.97
C VAL A 25 23.21 -8.21 -22.30
N TYR A 26 22.99 -9.52 -22.32
CA TYR A 26 22.95 -10.31 -23.55
C TYR A 26 21.57 -10.18 -24.19
N THR A 27 21.50 -9.89 -25.50
CA THR A 27 20.23 -9.64 -26.18
C THR A 27 19.90 -10.68 -27.26
N TRP A 28 18.61 -10.98 -27.43
CA TRP A 28 18.08 -11.86 -28.48
C TRP A 28 16.85 -11.26 -29.16
N ARG A 29 16.83 -11.21 -30.49
CA ARG A 29 15.73 -10.66 -31.31
C ARG A 29 14.84 -11.76 -31.89
N PHE A 30 13.54 -11.50 -31.96
CA PHE A 30 12.54 -12.43 -32.49
C PHE A 30 11.26 -11.72 -32.97
N ALA A 31 10.55 -12.35 -33.91
CA ALA A 31 9.42 -11.73 -34.59
C ALA A 31 8.09 -11.79 -33.81
N PHE A 32 7.80 -12.91 -33.14
CA PHE A 32 6.44 -13.26 -32.72
C PHE A 32 6.20 -13.24 -31.21
N GLY A 33 6.94 -12.41 -30.46
CA GLY A 33 6.84 -12.34 -29.00
C GLY A 33 7.43 -13.56 -28.28
N MET A 34 7.49 -13.49 -26.96
CA MET A 34 8.01 -14.58 -26.12
C MET A 34 7.06 -15.80 -26.23
N PRO A 35 7.58 -17.04 -26.24
CA PRO A 35 6.73 -18.23 -26.17
C PRO A 35 5.93 -18.23 -24.88
N THR A 36 4.60 -18.34 -24.99
CA THR A 36 3.67 -18.31 -23.86
C THR A 36 2.91 -19.62 -23.70
N ALA A 37 2.89 -20.52 -24.66
CA ALA A 37 2.37 -21.88 -24.45
C ALA A 37 3.47 -22.82 -23.96
N ALA A 38 3.10 -23.81 -23.15
CA ALA A 38 4.05 -24.84 -22.70
C ALA A 38 4.64 -25.58 -23.90
N ARG A 39 5.95 -25.78 -23.93
CA ARG A 39 6.70 -26.39 -25.06
C ARG A 39 6.63 -25.61 -26.37
N GLU A 40 6.12 -24.38 -26.35
CA GLU A 40 6.24 -23.48 -27.50
C GLU A 40 7.70 -23.04 -27.65
N ALA A 41 8.21 -23.16 -28.87
CA ALA A 41 9.57 -22.78 -29.22
C ALA A 41 9.57 -21.63 -30.24
N ARG A 42 10.61 -20.80 -30.16
CA ARG A 42 10.89 -19.72 -31.10
C ARG A 42 12.36 -19.73 -31.46
N VAL A 43 12.64 -19.62 -32.75
CA VAL A 43 13.99 -19.30 -33.22
C VAL A 43 14.23 -17.82 -32.94
N VAL A 44 15.29 -17.53 -32.20
CA VAL A 44 15.70 -16.18 -31.81
C VAL A 44 17.15 -15.98 -32.22
N ARG A 45 17.54 -14.73 -32.49
CA ARG A 45 18.91 -14.40 -32.90
C ARG A 45 19.60 -13.56 -31.83
N GLN A 46 20.77 -13.99 -31.38
CA GLN A 46 21.58 -13.21 -30.47
C GLN A 46 22.03 -11.92 -31.18
N GLY A 47 21.78 -10.78 -30.53
CA GLY A 47 22.24 -9.47 -30.97
C GLY A 47 23.54 -9.07 -30.26
N GLU A 48 23.88 -7.79 -30.37
CA GLU A 48 25.00 -7.22 -29.64
C GLU A 48 24.72 -7.19 -28.13
N ASP A 49 25.80 -7.31 -27.36
CA ASP A 49 25.79 -7.11 -25.93
C ASP A 49 25.51 -5.63 -25.63
N ALA A 50 24.74 -5.37 -24.58
CA ALA A 50 24.29 -4.04 -24.23
C ALA A 50 24.68 -3.66 -22.79
N PRO A 51 24.86 -2.36 -22.50
CA PRO A 51 25.03 -1.91 -21.13
C PRO A 51 23.73 -2.12 -20.33
N GLN A 52 23.83 -2.17 -19.00
CA GLN A 52 22.67 -2.35 -18.12
C GLN A 52 21.57 -1.30 -18.32
N ALA A 53 21.94 -0.06 -18.67
CA ALA A 53 21.01 1.02 -19.00
C ALA A 53 20.06 0.66 -20.16
N TRP A 54 20.44 -0.28 -21.03
CA TRP A 54 19.58 -0.77 -22.09
C TRP A 54 18.27 -1.37 -21.55
N LEU A 55 18.27 -1.99 -20.36
CA LEU A 55 17.08 -2.64 -19.81
C LEU A 55 15.90 -1.67 -19.63
N THR A 56 16.18 -0.39 -19.40
CA THR A 56 15.19 0.64 -19.11
C THR A 56 15.07 1.73 -20.17
N ALA A 57 16.04 1.84 -21.09
CA ALA A 57 15.97 2.81 -22.19
C ALA A 57 14.84 2.49 -23.19
N GLU A 58 14.14 3.53 -23.66
CA GLU A 58 13.01 3.39 -24.61
C GLU A 58 13.22 4.15 -25.94
N ASP A 59 14.45 4.55 -26.19
CA ASP A 59 14.93 5.16 -27.44
C ASP A 59 14.71 4.26 -28.68
N GLU A 60 14.90 2.95 -28.52
CA GLU A 60 14.77 1.99 -29.63
C GLU A 60 13.51 1.12 -29.58
N GLY A 61 12.52 1.48 -28.77
CA GLY A 61 11.25 0.75 -28.63
C GLY A 61 10.73 0.72 -27.19
N VAL A 62 9.51 0.24 -27.00
CA VAL A 62 8.85 0.21 -25.69
C VAL A 62 9.31 -1.01 -24.87
N VAL A 63 9.56 -0.84 -23.58
CA VAL A 63 9.81 -1.97 -22.67
C VAL A 63 8.50 -2.71 -22.43
N TRP A 64 8.29 -3.77 -23.19
CA TRP A 64 7.11 -4.62 -23.13
C TRP A 64 7.02 -5.42 -21.83
N ASP A 65 8.15 -5.83 -21.26
CA ASP A 65 8.21 -6.46 -19.94
C ASP A 65 9.55 -6.16 -19.25
N LEU A 66 9.56 -6.12 -17.92
CA LEU A 66 10.74 -5.91 -17.09
C LEU A 66 10.58 -6.70 -15.79
N GLY A 67 11.69 -7.24 -15.28
CA GLY A 67 11.70 -7.84 -13.95
C GLY A 67 13.06 -8.39 -13.55
N THR A 68 13.04 -9.32 -12.59
CA THR A 68 14.23 -10.05 -12.19
C THR A 68 14.30 -11.40 -12.88
N VAL A 69 15.52 -11.91 -13.02
CA VAL A 69 15.79 -13.22 -13.61
C VAL A 69 16.66 -14.03 -12.66
N THR A 70 16.27 -15.29 -12.45
CA THR A 70 17.08 -16.27 -11.74
C THR A 70 17.68 -17.22 -12.77
N LEU A 71 19.01 -17.24 -12.86
CA LEU A 71 19.76 -18.12 -13.76
C LEU A 71 20.04 -19.44 -13.04
N GLU A 72 19.85 -20.58 -13.72
CA GLU A 72 20.12 -21.91 -13.15
C GLU A 72 21.52 -22.44 -13.47
N ASP A 73 22.20 -21.88 -14.47
CA ASP A 73 23.47 -22.37 -15.02
C ASP A 73 24.62 -21.37 -14.76
N ASP A 74 25.81 -21.88 -14.40
CA ASP A 74 27.06 -21.10 -14.36
C ASP A 74 27.66 -20.95 -15.77
N ASP A 75 27.96 -19.71 -16.18
CA ASP A 75 28.47 -19.31 -17.51
C ASP A 75 27.64 -19.85 -18.71
N PRO A 76 26.34 -19.49 -18.78
CA PRO A 76 25.39 -20.08 -19.74
C PRO A 76 25.63 -19.67 -21.20
N ILE A 77 26.24 -18.50 -21.43
CA ILE A 77 26.51 -17.97 -22.77
C ILE A 77 27.57 -18.82 -23.48
N ARG A 78 28.68 -19.11 -22.80
CA ARG A 78 29.75 -19.96 -23.36
C ARG A 78 29.27 -21.37 -23.65
N ARG A 79 28.44 -21.94 -22.77
CA ARG A 79 27.89 -23.29 -22.92
C ARG A 79 26.85 -23.42 -24.03
N GLY A 80 26.32 -22.29 -24.52
CA GLY A 80 25.25 -22.30 -25.52
C GLY A 80 23.93 -22.85 -24.97
N LYS A 81 23.74 -22.83 -23.64
CA LYS A 81 22.56 -23.35 -22.97
C LYS A 81 22.30 -22.53 -21.71
N LEU A 82 21.09 -22.01 -21.61
CA LEU A 82 20.66 -21.13 -20.54
C LEU A 82 19.27 -21.55 -20.07
N ARG A 83 19.14 -21.95 -18.79
CA ARG A 83 17.84 -22.05 -18.11
C ARG A 83 17.66 -20.91 -17.13
N PHE A 84 16.46 -20.34 -17.14
CA PHE A 84 16.18 -19.16 -16.36
C PHE A 84 14.71 -19.05 -15.96
N THR A 85 14.47 -18.49 -14.79
CA THR A 85 13.13 -18.14 -14.29
C THR A 85 12.95 -16.63 -14.38
N LEU A 86 11.92 -16.18 -15.12
CA LEU A 86 11.56 -14.77 -15.18
C LEU A 86 10.52 -14.45 -14.11
N HIS A 87 10.71 -13.31 -13.46
CA HIS A 87 9.77 -12.70 -12.53
C HIS A 87 9.42 -11.29 -13.03
N GLY A 88 8.71 -11.23 -14.14
CA GLY A 88 8.30 -9.99 -14.82
C GLY A 88 6.88 -9.55 -14.53
N TYR A 89 6.52 -8.39 -15.09
CA TYR A 89 5.15 -7.88 -15.13
C TYR A 89 4.24 -8.80 -15.95
N ARG A 90 4.73 -9.25 -17.11
CA ARG A 90 3.99 -10.16 -18.01
C ARG A 90 4.48 -11.59 -17.91
N LEU A 91 5.79 -11.80 -17.88
CA LEU A 91 6.40 -13.10 -18.00
C LEU A 91 6.79 -13.61 -16.63
N VAL A 92 6.05 -14.63 -16.18
CA VAL A 92 6.38 -15.38 -14.97
C VAL A 92 6.50 -16.86 -15.32
N GLY A 93 7.57 -17.49 -14.85
CA GLY A 93 7.83 -18.93 -15.03
C GLY A 93 9.21 -19.25 -15.59
N GLN A 94 9.37 -20.47 -16.10
CA GLN A 94 10.64 -20.97 -16.58
C GLN A 94 10.78 -20.96 -18.11
N TRP A 95 11.97 -20.58 -18.59
CA TRP A 95 12.36 -20.62 -20.00
C TRP A 95 13.74 -21.25 -20.17
N ALA A 96 13.98 -21.74 -21.38
CA ALA A 96 15.27 -22.26 -21.81
C ALA A 96 15.68 -21.66 -23.16
N LEU A 97 16.95 -21.28 -23.28
CA LEU A 97 17.63 -20.87 -24.50
C LEU A 97 18.69 -21.92 -24.84
N GLY A 98 18.65 -22.48 -26.05
CA GLY A 98 19.66 -23.42 -26.55
C GLY A 98 20.22 -22.97 -27.89
N ARG A 99 21.55 -22.86 -28.01
CA ARG A 99 22.24 -22.46 -29.24
C ARG A 99 22.10 -23.55 -30.30
N ASN A 100 21.67 -23.18 -31.49
CA ASN A 100 21.47 -24.13 -32.59
C ASN A 100 22.84 -24.52 -33.17
N LYS A 101 23.07 -25.83 -33.36
CA LYS A 101 24.35 -26.36 -33.87
C LYS A 101 24.43 -26.43 -35.41
N GLY A 102 23.65 -25.61 -36.11
CA GLY A 102 23.70 -25.48 -37.57
C GLY A 102 23.54 -26.80 -38.35
N ARG A 103 22.32 -27.34 -38.44
CA ARG A 103 22.00 -28.32 -39.49
C ARG A 103 21.53 -27.59 -40.75
N TRP A 104 22.42 -27.64 -41.74
CA TRP A 104 22.40 -27.11 -43.10
C TRP A 104 21.04 -27.12 -43.82
N LEU A 105 20.52 -25.95 -44.22
CA LEU A 105 19.56 -25.74 -45.31
C LEU A 105 19.74 -24.30 -45.85
N GLY A 106 20.24 -24.20 -47.07
CA GLY A 106 20.83 -22.98 -47.67
C GLY A 106 20.06 -21.67 -47.50
N ARG A 107 20.75 -20.65 -47.00
CA ARG A 107 20.44 -19.21 -47.16
C ARG A 107 21.72 -18.39 -47.30
N GLY A 108 21.63 -17.27 -48.02
CA GLY A 108 22.73 -16.54 -48.68
C GLY A 108 23.78 -15.84 -47.80
N LYS A 109 24.68 -15.08 -48.46
CA LYS A 109 25.85 -14.40 -47.88
C LYS A 109 25.47 -13.55 -46.64
N GLY A 110 26.20 -13.77 -45.54
CA GLY A 110 26.03 -13.06 -44.25
C GLY A 110 25.39 -13.88 -43.12
N PHE A 111 25.05 -15.15 -43.35
CA PHE A 111 24.45 -16.03 -42.35
C PHE A 111 25.50 -16.65 -41.41
N ASP A 112 25.53 -16.24 -40.15
CA ASP A 112 26.27 -16.93 -39.08
C ASP A 112 25.33 -17.82 -38.24
N PRO A 113 25.36 -19.15 -38.41
CA PRO A 113 24.55 -20.09 -37.63
C PRO A 113 24.89 -20.08 -36.13
N SER A 114 26.02 -19.50 -35.75
CA SER A 114 26.43 -19.38 -34.35
C SER A 114 25.54 -18.40 -33.57
N ASN A 115 24.83 -17.46 -34.22
CA ASN A 115 23.98 -16.50 -33.50
C ASN A 115 22.53 -16.96 -33.36
N GLU A 116 22.19 -18.17 -33.81
CA GLU A 116 20.84 -18.70 -33.73
C GLU A 116 20.61 -19.53 -32.48
N TRP A 117 19.53 -19.22 -31.76
CA TRP A 117 19.12 -19.90 -30.53
C TRP A 117 17.66 -20.32 -30.63
N THR A 118 17.29 -21.35 -29.89
CA THR A 118 15.91 -21.76 -29.69
C THR A 118 15.47 -21.39 -28.27
N LEU A 119 14.52 -20.48 -28.16
CA LEU A 119 13.86 -20.08 -26.92
C LEU A 119 12.60 -20.91 -26.71
N THR A 120 12.48 -21.59 -25.57
CA THR A 120 11.36 -22.48 -25.25
C THR A 120 10.78 -22.16 -23.87
N ARG A 121 9.44 -22.12 -23.74
CA ARG A 121 8.78 -22.07 -22.42
C ARG A 121 8.79 -23.46 -21.78
N VAL A 122 9.38 -23.57 -20.60
CA VAL A 122 9.44 -24.82 -19.83
C VAL A 122 8.09 -24.99 -19.11
N PRO A 123 7.49 -26.21 -19.11
CA PRO A 123 6.22 -26.43 -18.43
C PRO A 123 6.38 -26.39 -16.91
N ASP A 124 5.90 -25.32 -16.30
CA ASP A 124 5.66 -25.27 -14.86
C ASP A 124 4.28 -25.92 -14.62
N GLY A 125 4.14 -26.79 -13.62
CA GLY A 125 2.91 -27.56 -13.34
C GLY A 125 1.63 -26.75 -13.09
N LYS A 126 1.66 -25.43 -13.27
CA LYS A 126 0.52 -24.52 -13.32
C LYS A 126 0.61 -23.67 -14.58
N GLY A 127 -0.09 -24.09 -15.63
CA GLY A 127 -0.17 -23.40 -16.93
C GLY A 127 -0.96 -22.09 -16.86
N ALA A 128 -0.49 -21.10 -16.11
CA ALA A 128 -1.02 -19.75 -16.17
C ALA A 128 -0.61 -19.13 -17.51
N LYS A 129 -1.59 -18.80 -18.35
CA LYS A 129 -1.41 -17.79 -19.39
C LYS A 129 -1.23 -16.46 -18.66
N PRO A 130 -0.19 -15.67 -18.98
CA PRO A 130 -0.13 -14.33 -18.43
C PRO A 130 -1.38 -13.56 -18.84
N PRO A 131 -1.96 -12.74 -17.95
CA PRO A 131 -3.13 -11.94 -18.30
C PRO A 131 -2.78 -11.09 -19.54
N PRO A 132 -3.71 -10.92 -20.51
CA PRO A 132 -3.48 -10.04 -21.64
C PRO A 132 -3.27 -8.61 -21.13
N GLY A 133 -2.02 -8.21 -20.97
CA GLY A 133 -1.67 -6.83 -20.61
C GLY A 133 -1.88 -5.89 -21.80
N PRO A 134 -2.17 -4.59 -21.57
CA PRO A 134 -2.29 -3.61 -22.65
C PRO A 134 -1.02 -3.59 -23.53
N PRO A 135 -1.07 -3.23 -24.82
CA PRO A 135 0.08 -3.32 -25.74
C PRO A 135 1.21 -2.31 -25.46
N THR A 136 1.14 -1.58 -24.35
CA THR A 136 1.99 -0.46 -23.94
C THR A 136 3.23 -0.88 -23.15
N SER A 137 4.21 0.01 -23.00
CA SER A 137 5.35 -0.19 -22.10
C SER A 137 4.91 -0.50 -20.67
N VAL A 138 5.64 -1.38 -19.97
CA VAL A 138 5.53 -1.58 -18.51
C VAL A 138 6.31 -0.52 -17.72
N LEU A 139 7.18 0.23 -18.40
CA LEU A 139 7.91 1.35 -17.82
C LEU A 139 7.14 2.65 -17.99
N SER A 140 7.13 3.22 -19.18
CA SER A 140 6.52 4.53 -19.43
C SER A 140 5.00 4.49 -19.59
N GLY A 141 4.42 3.32 -19.86
CA GLY A 141 3.05 3.22 -20.34
C GLY A 141 2.84 3.68 -21.79
N LEU A 142 3.92 4.04 -22.52
CA LEU A 142 3.82 4.46 -23.92
C LEU A 142 3.30 3.33 -24.81
N GLY A 143 2.31 3.65 -25.65
CA GLY A 143 2.00 2.87 -26.84
C GLY A 143 3.01 3.16 -27.95
N LEU A 144 2.93 2.44 -29.08
CA LEU A 144 3.79 2.69 -30.25
C LEU A 144 3.37 3.96 -31.06
N GLY A 145 2.58 4.87 -30.50
CA GLY A 145 2.00 6.02 -31.23
C GLY A 145 1.84 7.30 -30.40
N PRO A 146 1.57 8.47 -31.04
CA PRO A 146 1.95 9.79 -30.51
C PRO A 146 0.98 10.45 -29.52
N ASP A 147 -0.19 9.88 -29.22
CA ASP A 147 -1.31 10.66 -28.65
C ASP A 147 -2.15 9.84 -27.65
N GLU A 148 -1.72 9.72 -26.38
CA GLU A 148 -2.41 8.83 -25.42
C GLU A 148 -2.50 9.28 -23.95
N GLY A 149 -2.35 10.56 -23.59
CA GLY A 149 -2.62 11.01 -22.20
C GLY A 149 -4.04 10.68 -21.70
N GLU A 150 -5.06 10.98 -22.51
CA GLU A 150 -6.48 10.68 -22.20
C GLU A 150 -6.80 9.18 -22.36
N THR A 151 -6.17 8.53 -23.33
CA THR A 151 -6.30 7.08 -23.57
C THR A 151 -5.73 6.27 -22.39
N ARG A 152 -4.65 6.75 -21.75
CA ARG A 152 -4.05 6.18 -20.53
C ARG A 152 -4.99 6.24 -19.35
N ARG A 153 -5.57 7.42 -19.04
CA ARG A 153 -6.57 7.58 -17.96
C ARG A 153 -7.79 6.67 -18.22
N ARG A 154 -8.26 6.57 -19.47
CA ARG A 154 -9.37 5.68 -19.86
C ARG A 154 -9.06 4.18 -19.70
N LYS A 155 -7.86 3.72 -20.08
CA LYS A 155 -7.43 2.31 -19.92
C LYS A 155 -7.26 1.95 -18.44
N MET A 156 -6.69 2.84 -17.62
CA MET A 156 -6.58 2.64 -16.17
C MET A 156 -7.96 2.58 -15.50
N ARG A 157 -8.88 3.48 -15.89
CA ARG A 157 -10.29 3.45 -15.44
C ARG A 157 -11.04 2.17 -15.82
N ALA A 158 -10.63 1.48 -16.89
CA ALA A 158 -11.19 0.19 -17.28
C ALA A 158 -10.58 -0.95 -16.46
N LEU A 159 -9.27 -0.95 -16.24
CA LEU A 159 -8.56 -1.93 -15.41
C LEU A 159 -9.04 -1.92 -13.95
N VAL A 160 -9.26 -0.74 -13.37
CA VAL A 160 -9.82 -0.59 -12.00
C VAL A 160 -11.26 -1.12 -11.91
N ARG A 161 -12.06 -0.97 -12.97
CA ARG A 161 -13.40 -1.58 -13.06
C ARG A 161 -13.35 -3.10 -13.16
N GLU A 162 -12.40 -3.63 -13.93
CA GLU A 162 -12.21 -5.06 -14.16
C GLU A 162 -11.60 -5.78 -12.93
N LEU A 163 -10.78 -5.09 -12.15
CA LEU A 163 -10.19 -5.56 -10.88
C LEU A 163 -11.14 -5.49 -9.67
N GLY A 164 -12.42 -5.14 -9.87
CA GLY A 164 -13.44 -5.24 -8.82
C GLY A 164 -13.81 -3.93 -8.13
N GLY A 165 -13.64 -2.79 -8.79
CA GLY A 165 -14.19 -1.49 -8.34
C GLY A 165 -15.71 -1.43 -8.38
N SER A 166 -16.41 -2.30 -7.65
CA SER A 166 -17.74 -1.95 -7.17
C SER A 166 -17.54 -0.79 -6.21
N ARG A 167 -18.27 0.32 -6.39
CA ARG A 167 -18.40 1.36 -5.35
C ARG A 167 -18.77 0.62 -4.07
N ALA A 168 -17.82 0.49 -3.15
CA ALA A 168 -18.12 0.05 -1.81
C ALA A 168 -19.09 1.09 -1.25
N ARG A 169 -20.39 0.75 -1.25
CA ARG A 169 -21.35 1.37 -0.36
C ARG A 169 -20.73 1.11 1.01
N HIS A 170 -20.26 2.18 1.65
CA HIS A 170 -19.67 2.08 2.97
C HIS A 170 -20.77 1.51 3.86
N ALA A 171 -20.60 0.25 4.26
CA ALA A 171 -21.42 -0.32 5.30
C ALA A 171 -21.00 0.40 6.58
N VAL A 172 -21.76 1.44 6.92
CA VAL A 172 -21.91 1.88 8.30
C VAL A 172 -22.32 0.63 9.10
N PRO A 173 -21.75 0.40 10.30
CA PRO A 173 -22.05 -0.80 11.09
C PRO A 173 -23.56 -1.05 11.18
N ASP A 174 -23.94 -2.33 11.17
CA ASP A 174 -25.32 -2.78 11.18
C ASP A 174 -26.08 -2.06 12.28
N VAL A 175 -26.99 -1.19 11.86
CA VAL A 175 -27.75 -0.36 12.76
C VAL A 175 -28.91 -1.21 13.24
N GLN A 176 -28.80 -1.77 14.44
CA GLN A 176 -29.91 -2.50 15.05
C GLN A 176 -31.15 -1.59 15.16
N GLU A 177 -32.33 -2.22 15.12
CA GLU A 177 -33.65 -1.56 15.13
C GLU A 177 -33.71 -0.38 16.12
N GLY A 178 -33.87 0.84 15.58
CA GLY A 178 -34.05 2.04 16.40
C GLY A 178 -33.48 3.35 15.85
N LEU A 179 -32.70 3.33 14.75
CA LEU A 179 -31.97 4.52 14.30
C LEU A 179 -32.85 5.75 14.08
N VAL A 180 -32.25 6.91 14.29
CA VAL A 180 -32.77 8.20 13.89
C VAL A 180 -31.63 8.90 13.13
N ARG A 181 -31.56 8.71 11.80
CA ARG A 181 -30.50 9.30 10.96
C ARG A 181 -30.69 10.81 10.80
N ALA A 182 -29.83 11.63 11.41
CA ALA A 182 -29.77 13.07 11.19
C ALA A 182 -28.51 13.52 10.43
N HIS A 183 -28.67 14.49 9.52
CA HIS A 183 -27.58 15.13 8.77
C HIS A 183 -27.83 16.63 8.80
N GLY A 184 -26.86 17.43 9.21
CA GLY A 184 -26.98 18.88 9.30
C GLY A 184 -25.96 19.56 8.39
N SER A 185 -26.40 19.99 7.20
CA SER A 185 -25.73 21.04 6.41
C SER A 185 -26.82 21.91 5.80
N GLY A 186 -27.07 23.07 6.39
CA GLY A 186 -28.14 23.99 6.00
C GLY A 186 -29.57 23.40 6.15
N LYS A 187 -30.46 23.68 5.18
CA LYS A 187 -31.91 23.37 5.24
C LYS A 187 -32.30 21.88 5.21
N ARG A 188 -31.35 20.93 5.16
CA ARG A 188 -31.64 19.49 4.92
C ARG A 188 -31.31 18.61 6.12
N THR A 189 -32.23 18.57 7.09
CA THR A 189 -32.24 17.57 8.18
C THR A 189 -33.05 16.35 7.76
N ARG A 190 -32.47 15.15 7.89
CA ARG A 190 -33.18 13.87 7.71
C ARG A 190 -33.44 13.23 9.07
N LEU A 191 -34.40 12.32 9.14
CA LEU A 191 -34.70 11.49 10.30
C LEU A 191 -35.19 10.15 9.75
N GLN A 192 -34.50 9.04 10.01
CA GLN A 192 -34.87 7.73 9.44
C GLN A 192 -34.67 6.59 10.44
N ASP A 193 -35.60 5.62 10.45
CA ASP A 193 -35.50 4.38 11.24
C ASP A 193 -34.46 3.39 10.71
N GLY A 194 -34.23 2.29 11.45
CA GLY A 194 -33.33 1.20 11.03
C GLY A 194 -33.73 0.50 9.72
N ALA A 195 -34.99 0.67 9.28
CA ALA A 195 -35.50 0.21 7.98
C ALA A 195 -35.44 1.31 6.89
N GLY A 196 -34.88 2.49 7.19
CA GLY A 196 -34.74 3.62 6.28
C GLY A 196 -36.00 4.48 6.07
N ARG A 197 -37.09 4.24 6.81
CA ARG A 197 -38.35 5.00 6.70
C ARG A 197 -38.18 6.37 7.35
N SER A 198 -38.73 7.41 6.71
CA SER A 198 -38.62 8.79 7.19
C SER A 198 -39.50 9.03 8.42
N LEU A 199 -38.89 9.54 9.50
CA LEU A 199 -39.56 9.92 10.74
C LEU A 199 -39.72 11.43 10.91
N VAL A 200 -39.32 12.22 9.90
CA VAL A 200 -39.24 13.70 9.97
C VAL A 200 -40.56 14.37 10.37
N HIS A 201 -41.70 13.79 9.98
CA HIS A 201 -43.02 14.33 10.31
C HIS A 201 -43.54 13.88 11.68
N GLN A 202 -43.03 12.77 12.21
CA GLN A 202 -43.47 12.18 13.47
C GLN A 202 -42.74 12.78 14.67
N HIS A 203 -41.52 13.28 14.47
CA HIS A 203 -40.67 13.88 15.50
C HIS A 203 -40.11 15.24 15.05
N ARG A 204 -41.00 16.20 14.80
CA ARG A 204 -40.63 17.53 14.28
C ARG A 204 -39.81 18.34 15.28
N GLU A 205 -40.07 18.13 16.56
CA GLU A 205 -39.35 18.68 17.70
C GLU A 205 -37.89 18.23 17.74
N VAL A 206 -37.62 16.94 17.49
CA VAL A 206 -36.26 16.39 17.41
C VAL A 206 -35.51 16.99 16.21
N VAL A 207 -36.18 17.10 15.06
CA VAL A 207 -35.62 17.73 13.87
C VAL A 207 -35.28 19.20 14.10
N ALA A 208 -36.12 19.94 14.83
CA ALA A 208 -35.89 21.33 15.17
C ALA A 208 -34.72 21.50 16.16
N ALA A 209 -34.65 20.67 17.19
CA ALA A 209 -33.59 20.73 18.18
C ALA A 209 -32.21 20.36 17.61
N LEU A 210 -32.15 19.36 16.73
CA LEU A 210 -30.92 18.98 16.01
C LEU A 210 -30.39 20.10 15.11
N ARG A 211 -31.27 20.93 14.55
CA ARG A 211 -30.86 22.12 13.78
C ARG A 211 -30.29 23.23 14.65
N ALA A 212 -30.68 23.28 15.92
CA ALA A 212 -30.24 24.29 16.88
C ALA A 212 -28.94 23.92 17.61
N GLN A 213 -28.38 22.74 17.36
CA GLN A 213 -27.17 22.26 18.03
C GLN A 213 -25.92 23.03 17.57
N PRO A 214 -24.94 23.23 18.48
CA PRO A 214 -23.69 23.91 18.15
C PRO A 214 -22.73 23.07 17.30
N TYR A 215 -22.97 21.76 17.17
CA TYR A 215 -22.12 20.82 16.44
C TYR A 215 -22.63 20.56 15.01
N ALA A 216 -21.72 20.57 14.04
CA ALA A 216 -22.02 20.09 12.69
C ALA A 216 -22.09 18.56 12.67
N GLY A 217 -23.08 17.99 11.98
CA GLY A 217 -23.15 16.55 11.69
C GLY A 217 -23.34 15.62 12.90
N LEU A 218 -24.40 15.78 13.69
CA LEU A 218 -24.67 14.84 14.81
C LEU A 218 -25.43 13.59 14.37
N VAL A 219 -25.07 12.44 14.96
CA VAL A 219 -25.84 11.19 14.89
C VAL A 219 -26.19 10.77 16.31
N ALA A 220 -27.48 10.56 16.57
CA ALA A 220 -27.95 10.02 17.84
C ALA A 220 -28.43 8.57 17.65
N ASP A 221 -28.03 7.70 18.57
CA ASP A 221 -28.40 6.30 18.64
C ASP A 221 -29.29 6.08 19.87
N GLY A 222 -30.36 5.31 19.71
CA GLY A 222 -31.41 5.24 20.72
C GLY A 222 -32.58 4.32 20.37
N ARG A 223 -33.59 4.32 21.24
CA ARG A 223 -34.78 3.45 21.13
C ARG A 223 -36.05 4.29 21.21
N ILE A 224 -37.06 3.93 20.42
CA ILE A 224 -38.41 4.48 20.57
C ILE A 224 -39.18 3.62 21.56
N THR A 225 -39.58 4.20 22.68
CA THR A 225 -40.26 3.51 23.79
C THR A 225 -41.66 4.10 24.02
N GLY A 226 -42.56 3.28 24.57
CA GLY A 226 -43.88 3.71 25.03
C GLY A 226 -44.94 4.05 23.97
N LYS A 227 -46.12 4.48 24.47
CA LYS A 227 -47.23 5.08 23.71
C LYS A 227 -47.70 6.31 24.48
N PRO A 228 -47.66 7.55 23.95
CA PRO A 228 -47.11 8.00 22.65
C PRO A 228 -45.58 7.78 22.56
N PRO A 229 -45.02 7.66 21.35
CA PRO A 229 -43.62 7.25 21.16
C PRO A 229 -42.67 8.31 21.72
N ARG A 230 -41.83 7.90 22.66
CA ARG A 230 -40.72 8.70 23.20
C ARG A 230 -39.42 8.16 22.62
N LEU A 231 -38.55 9.04 22.15
CA LEU A 231 -37.21 8.67 21.72
C LEU A 231 -36.27 8.75 22.94
N GLU A 232 -35.69 7.63 23.34
CA GLU A 232 -34.65 7.55 24.38
C GLU A 232 -33.30 7.42 23.69
N ILE A 233 -32.36 8.30 24.03
CA ILE A 233 -31.04 8.34 23.37
C ILE A 233 -30.00 7.69 24.26
N GLU A 234 -29.33 6.69 23.70
CA GLU A 234 -28.30 5.90 24.37
C GLU A 234 -26.91 6.46 24.09
N ARG A 235 -26.65 6.91 22.86
CA ARG A 235 -25.35 7.46 22.45
C ARG A 235 -25.49 8.63 21.49
N VAL A 236 -24.53 9.55 21.53
CA VAL A 236 -24.45 10.68 20.60
C VAL A 236 -23.06 10.75 20.00
N TRP A 237 -23.00 10.77 18.68
CA TRP A 237 -21.79 10.93 17.90
C TRP A 237 -21.79 12.26 17.16
N ARG A 238 -20.60 12.83 17.02
CA ARG A 238 -20.30 13.98 16.17
C ARG A 238 -19.57 13.52 14.92
N ILE A 239 -20.00 14.04 13.77
CA ILE A 239 -19.38 13.84 12.46
C ILE A 239 -18.72 15.13 12.02
N GLU A 240 -17.40 15.10 11.90
CA GLU A 240 -16.61 16.18 11.30
C GLU A 240 -15.86 15.63 10.09
N GLY A 241 -16.36 15.94 8.89
CA GLY A 241 -15.86 15.35 7.65
C GLY A 241 -16.11 13.84 7.59
N TYR A 242 -15.06 13.05 7.73
CA TYR A 242 -15.12 11.57 7.77
C TYR A 242 -14.84 10.99 9.17
N SER A 243 -14.61 11.85 10.17
CA SER A 243 -14.37 11.43 11.55
C SER A 243 -15.69 11.25 12.29
N LEU A 244 -15.83 10.15 13.03
CA LEU A 244 -16.93 9.90 13.95
C LEU A 244 -16.36 9.88 15.37
N THR A 245 -16.87 10.72 16.25
CA THR A 245 -16.43 10.78 17.65
C THR A 245 -17.63 10.68 18.57
N GLU A 246 -17.62 9.73 19.49
CA GLU A 246 -18.60 9.67 20.58
C GLU A 246 -18.36 10.85 21.52
N LEU A 247 -19.43 11.60 21.78
CA LEU A 247 -19.36 12.73 22.69
C LEU A 247 -19.13 12.21 24.11
N THR A 248 -18.45 13.02 24.92
CA THR A 248 -18.28 12.72 26.35
C THR A 248 -19.64 12.64 27.04
N ASP A 249 -19.73 11.96 28.18
CA ASP A 249 -21.01 11.81 28.88
C ASP A 249 -21.69 13.16 29.20
N ASP A 250 -20.92 14.21 29.49
CA ASP A 250 -21.44 15.55 29.81
C ASP A 250 -21.89 16.32 28.56
N ASP A 251 -21.14 16.21 27.45
CA ASP A 251 -21.55 16.78 26.16
C ASP A 251 -22.79 16.04 25.62
N ALA A 252 -22.81 14.71 25.73
CA ALA A 252 -23.94 13.87 25.36
C ALA A 252 -25.19 14.20 26.20
N ARG A 253 -25.04 14.39 27.51
CA ARG A 253 -26.13 14.87 28.40
C ARG A 253 -26.64 16.25 28.00
N THR A 254 -25.74 17.16 27.65
CA THR A 254 -26.08 18.52 27.21
C THR A 254 -26.90 18.48 25.92
N VAL A 255 -26.43 17.72 24.92
CA VAL A 255 -27.16 17.51 23.66
C VAL A 255 -28.50 16.82 23.93
N ALA A 256 -28.53 15.77 24.77
CA ALA A 256 -29.74 15.02 25.15
C ALA A 256 -30.81 15.89 25.86
N THR A 257 -30.37 16.85 26.67
CA THR A 257 -31.26 17.80 27.34
C THR A 257 -31.84 18.80 26.33
N GLN A 258 -31.01 19.32 25.42
CA GLN A 258 -31.43 20.30 24.41
C GLN A 258 -32.37 19.73 23.35
N ILE A 259 -32.30 18.42 23.07
CA ILE A 259 -33.25 17.70 22.20
C ILE A 259 -34.55 17.30 22.91
N GLY A 260 -34.69 17.61 24.21
CA GLY A 260 -35.94 17.47 24.95
C GLY A 260 -36.22 16.07 25.52
N HIS A 261 -35.20 15.27 25.80
CA HIS A 261 -35.35 13.92 26.34
C HIS A 261 -34.96 13.82 27.83
N PRO A 262 -35.60 12.93 28.62
CA PRO A 262 -35.32 12.81 30.05
C PRO A 262 -33.91 12.26 30.28
N VAL A 263 -33.13 12.94 31.14
CA VAL A 263 -31.72 12.65 31.48
C VAL A 263 -31.53 11.34 32.29
N GLY A 264 -32.51 10.43 32.24
CA GLY A 264 -32.57 9.21 33.06
C GLY A 264 -32.21 7.90 32.35
N ALA A 265 -31.81 7.92 31.07
CA ALA A 265 -31.55 6.71 30.27
C ALA A 265 -30.08 6.50 29.84
N LEU A 266 -29.15 7.35 30.29
CA LEU A 266 -27.73 7.02 30.24
C LEU A 266 -27.43 6.12 31.44
N GLY A 267 -27.57 4.81 31.27
CA GLY A 267 -27.36 3.80 32.31
C GLY A 267 -25.95 3.83 32.89
N LEU A 268 -25.71 4.77 33.81
CA LEU A 268 -24.47 4.93 34.57
C LEU A 268 -24.68 4.33 35.96
N ALA A 269 -24.70 3.01 36.04
CA ALA A 269 -24.58 2.30 37.30
C ALA A 269 -23.93 0.91 37.07
N GLY A 270 -22.68 0.80 37.52
CA GLY A 270 -22.11 -0.42 38.09
C GLY A 270 -21.77 -1.58 37.15
N SER A 271 -20.55 -1.57 36.60
CA SER A 271 -19.86 -2.83 36.31
C SER A 271 -19.07 -3.25 37.54
N THR A 272 -19.66 -4.13 38.37
CA THR A 272 -18.89 -5.01 39.25
C THR A 272 -19.31 -6.46 39.05
N ARG A 273 -18.29 -7.32 39.03
CA ARG A 273 -18.21 -8.79 39.00
C ARG A 273 -18.08 -9.41 37.59
N ALA A 274 -17.07 -10.23 37.28
CA ALA A 274 -16.04 -10.86 38.11
C ALA A 274 -14.81 -11.22 37.25
N GLY A 275 -13.62 -11.05 37.84
CA GLY A 275 -12.34 -11.38 37.23
C GLY A 275 -11.35 -10.22 37.35
N VAL A 276 -10.93 -9.88 38.56
CA VAL A 276 -9.75 -9.02 38.76
C VAL A 276 -8.53 -9.81 38.28
N THR A 277 -8.18 -9.67 37.01
CA THR A 277 -6.78 -9.58 36.63
C THR A 277 -6.46 -8.10 36.67
N SER A 278 -5.64 -7.67 37.64
CA SER A 278 -5.14 -6.29 37.72
C SER A 278 -4.77 -5.79 36.32
N ALA A 279 -5.24 -4.59 35.94
CA ALA A 279 -4.79 -3.94 34.71
C ALA A 279 -3.25 -4.00 34.67
N PRO A 280 -2.62 -4.44 33.56
CA PRO A 280 -1.18 -4.59 33.49
C PRO A 280 -0.51 -3.25 33.80
N GLN A 281 0.28 -3.19 34.88
CA GLN A 281 1.05 -2.00 35.22
C GLN A 281 2.28 -1.92 34.32
N VAL A 282 2.39 -0.84 33.54
CA VAL A 282 3.59 -0.56 32.76
C VAL A 282 4.61 0.13 33.66
N HIS A 283 5.66 -0.57 34.05
CA HIS A 283 6.77 0.02 34.78
C HIS A 283 7.64 0.86 33.84
N VAL A 284 7.57 2.18 34.00
CA VAL A 284 8.40 3.14 33.26
C VAL A 284 9.66 3.50 34.06
N THR A 285 10.78 3.70 33.37
CA THR A 285 12.09 3.97 34.00
C THR A 285 12.82 5.09 33.28
N ASN A 286 13.78 5.73 33.94
CA ASN A 286 14.68 6.72 33.34
C ASN A 286 13.95 7.87 32.63
N LEU A 287 12.83 8.35 33.19
CA LEU A 287 11.99 9.38 32.57
C LEU A 287 12.74 10.69 32.28
N GLY A 288 13.71 11.03 33.12
CA GLY A 288 14.55 12.22 32.95
C GLY A 288 15.66 12.09 31.89
N LYS A 289 15.86 10.91 31.28
CA LYS A 289 16.91 10.69 30.30
C LYS A 289 16.63 11.50 29.03
N VAL A 290 17.59 12.32 28.61
CA VAL A 290 17.49 13.12 27.38
C VAL A 290 17.61 12.21 26.16
N PHE A 291 16.64 12.27 25.25
CA PHE A 291 16.64 11.52 23.99
C PHE A 291 16.98 12.42 22.80
N TRP A 292 16.66 13.71 22.87
CA TRP A 292 17.03 14.73 21.86
C TRP A 292 17.86 15.82 22.53
N PRO A 293 19.20 15.77 22.48
CA PRO A 293 20.07 16.72 23.18
C PRO A 293 19.83 18.18 22.77
N ASP A 294 19.73 18.45 21.47
CA ASP A 294 19.57 19.81 20.94
C ASP A 294 18.23 20.46 21.34
N SER A 295 17.16 19.67 21.40
CA SER A 295 15.81 20.15 21.76
C SER A 295 15.45 19.95 23.23
N GLY A 296 16.29 19.22 23.99
CA GLY A 296 16.08 18.91 25.41
C GLY A 296 14.99 17.87 25.72
N TYR A 297 14.32 17.28 24.71
CA TYR A 297 13.25 16.31 24.94
C TYR A 297 13.76 15.02 25.59
N ARG A 298 13.01 14.56 26.58
CA ARG A 298 13.34 13.42 27.45
C ARG A 298 12.49 12.21 27.12
N LYS A 299 12.90 11.05 27.62
CA LYS A 299 12.16 9.79 27.52
C LYS A 299 10.74 9.91 28.08
N GLY A 300 10.56 10.66 29.18
CA GLY A 300 9.24 10.95 29.74
C GLY A 300 8.33 11.70 28.77
N ASP A 301 8.88 12.67 28.02
CA ASP A 301 8.12 13.45 27.03
C ASP A 301 7.68 12.58 25.85
N LEU A 302 8.56 11.67 25.40
CA LEU A 302 8.23 10.68 24.36
C LEU A 302 7.08 9.76 24.80
N LEU A 303 7.12 9.28 26.04
CA LEU A 303 6.05 8.44 26.60
C LEU A 303 4.73 9.22 26.68
N ALA A 304 4.76 10.46 27.15
CA ALA A 304 3.59 11.33 27.22
C ALA A 304 3.00 11.60 25.83
N TYR A 305 3.86 11.87 24.84
CA TYR A 305 3.44 12.06 23.45
C TYR A 305 2.73 10.81 22.90
N TYR A 306 3.33 9.62 23.04
CA TYR A 306 2.73 8.39 22.55
C TYR A 306 1.43 8.03 23.28
N GLN A 307 1.32 8.33 24.57
CA GLN A 307 0.07 8.18 25.32
C GLN A 307 -1.03 9.10 24.76
N GLN A 308 -0.68 10.35 24.48
CA GLN A 308 -1.62 11.35 23.95
C GLN A 308 -2.13 10.99 22.55
N ILE A 309 -1.27 10.51 21.66
CA ILE A 309 -1.66 10.14 20.28
C ILE A 309 -2.22 8.71 20.17
N ALA A 310 -2.18 7.91 21.23
CA ALA A 310 -2.62 6.52 21.21
C ALA A 310 -4.03 6.33 20.62
N PRO A 311 -5.06 7.15 20.94
CA PRO A 311 -6.41 6.97 20.40
C PRO A 311 -6.48 7.02 18.87
N VAL A 312 -5.60 7.81 18.23
CA VAL A 312 -5.55 7.91 16.76
C VAL A 312 -4.50 6.98 16.15
N LEU A 313 -3.42 6.67 16.86
CA LEU A 313 -2.36 5.79 16.39
C LEU A 313 -2.75 4.31 16.42
N LEU A 314 -3.37 3.85 17.50
CA LEU A 314 -3.68 2.43 17.72
C LEU A 314 -4.57 1.82 16.62
N PRO A 315 -5.60 2.50 16.08
CA PRO A 315 -6.36 1.98 14.94
C PRO A 315 -5.49 1.67 13.70
N HIS A 316 -4.41 2.43 13.49
CA HIS A 316 -3.47 2.19 12.39
C HIS A 316 -2.52 1.03 12.67
N LEU A 317 -2.24 0.70 13.94
CA LEU A 317 -1.38 -0.42 14.35
C LEU A 317 -2.14 -1.73 14.59
N ALA A 318 -3.45 -1.67 14.75
CA ALA A 318 -4.29 -2.80 15.16
C ALA A 318 -4.03 -4.05 14.32
N GLU A 319 -3.73 -5.17 14.99
CA GLU A 319 -3.47 -6.47 14.37
C GLU A 319 -2.33 -6.48 13.33
N ARG A 320 -1.46 -5.47 13.33
CA ARG A 320 -0.25 -5.42 12.50
C ARG A 320 0.96 -5.88 13.27
N PRO A 321 1.75 -6.81 12.71
CA PRO A 321 3.11 -7.01 13.16
C PRO A 321 3.89 -5.69 13.07
N VAL A 322 4.67 -5.38 14.11
CA VAL A 322 5.53 -4.19 14.12
C VAL A 322 7.00 -4.57 14.21
N VAL A 323 7.83 -3.80 13.50
CA VAL A 323 9.27 -3.72 13.70
C VAL A 323 9.56 -2.45 14.48
N LEU A 324 10.49 -2.54 15.43
CA LEU A 324 10.84 -1.42 16.29
C LEU A 324 12.25 -0.96 15.94
N GLU A 325 12.49 0.34 15.87
CA GLU A 325 13.86 0.86 15.97
C GLU A 325 14.06 1.45 17.37
N ARG A 326 15.14 1.03 18.02
CA ARG A 326 15.42 1.40 19.40
C ARG A 326 16.63 2.28 19.49
N TYR A 327 16.50 3.33 20.30
CA TYR A 327 17.51 4.30 20.68
C TYR A 327 17.63 4.31 22.21
N PRO A 328 18.26 3.30 22.82
CA PRO A 328 18.34 3.20 24.28
C PRO A 328 18.98 4.44 24.93
N ASP A 329 19.87 5.10 24.19
CA ASP A 329 20.69 6.24 24.63
C ASP A 329 20.33 7.57 23.93
N GLY A 330 19.16 7.66 23.28
CA GLY A 330 18.76 8.84 22.52
C GLY A 330 19.25 8.82 21.07
N ILE A 331 18.88 9.85 20.29
CA ILE A 331 19.07 9.87 18.82
C ILE A 331 20.53 9.95 18.37
N ASP A 332 21.41 10.51 19.20
CA ASP A 332 22.86 10.58 18.93
C ASP A 332 23.60 9.30 19.35
N GLY A 333 22.89 8.41 20.06
CA GLY A 333 23.41 7.11 20.49
C GLY A 333 23.28 6.05 19.39
N ARG A 334 23.69 4.81 19.73
CA ARG A 334 23.50 3.67 18.83
C ARG A 334 22.03 3.29 18.72
N SER A 335 21.54 3.12 17.49
CA SER A 335 20.23 2.52 17.22
C SER A 335 20.33 1.07 16.77
N PHE A 336 19.24 0.32 16.91
CA PHE A 336 19.11 -1.01 16.29
C PHE A 336 17.65 -1.38 16.00
N PHE A 337 17.46 -2.16 14.94
CA PHE A 337 16.16 -2.72 14.58
C PHE A 337 15.88 -4.02 15.34
N GLN A 338 14.71 -4.07 15.97
CA GLN A 338 14.15 -5.28 16.56
C GLN A 338 12.94 -5.73 15.75
N HIS A 339 13.15 -6.78 14.95
CA HIS A 339 12.09 -7.36 14.13
C HIS A 339 11.10 -8.22 14.91
N HIS A 340 11.57 -8.95 15.93
CA HIS A 340 10.77 -9.95 16.63
C HIS A 340 10.86 -9.80 18.14
N ALA A 341 9.82 -10.27 18.83
CA ALA A 341 9.78 -10.31 20.28
C ALA A 341 10.85 -11.29 20.82
N PRO A 342 11.48 -10.97 21.95
CA PRO A 342 12.41 -11.88 22.59
C PRO A 342 11.67 -13.10 23.14
N GLY A 343 12.37 -14.23 23.31
CA GLY A 343 11.79 -15.44 23.90
C GLY A 343 11.25 -15.19 25.32
N ALA A 344 12.01 -14.43 26.12
CA ALA A 344 11.61 -13.97 27.45
C ALA A 344 10.86 -12.62 27.37
N LYS A 345 9.63 -12.64 26.85
CA LYS A 345 8.72 -11.48 26.82
C LYS A 345 7.69 -11.55 27.95
N SER A 346 7.14 -10.40 28.35
CA SER A 346 6.04 -10.37 29.31
C SER A 346 4.80 -11.08 28.74
N ALA A 347 4.16 -11.94 29.54
CA ALA A 347 3.07 -12.81 29.08
C ALA A 347 1.84 -12.04 28.55
N TRP A 348 1.65 -10.81 29.02
CA TRP A 348 0.54 -9.94 28.62
C TRP A 348 0.77 -9.20 27.29
N LEU A 349 2.01 -9.17 26.77
CA LEU A 349 2.29 -8.56 25.47
C LEU A 349 1.80 -9.48 24.36
N ARG A 350 0.88 -8.99 23.53
CA ARG A 350 0.39 -9.74 22.37
C ARG A 350 1.47 -9.87 21.32
N THR A 351 1.54 -11.06 20.74
CA THR A 351 2.40 -11.37 19.60
C THR A 351 1.67 -12.27 18.62
N THR A 352 2.08 -12.22 17.35
CA THR A 352 1.69 -13.21 16.34
C THR A 352 2.90 -14.01 15.87
N ARG A 353 2.71 -15.31 15.65
CA ARG A 353 3.78 -16.22 15.24
C ARG A 353 3.82 -16.32 13.72
N ILE A 354 4.90 -15.82 13.12
CA ILE A 354 5.07 -15.72 11.67
C ILE A 354 6.16 -16.68 11.20
N LYS A 355 5.89 -17.43 10.13
CA LYS A 355 6.89 -18.25 9.45
C LYS A 355 7.75 -17.36 8.55
N THR A 356 9.02 -17.22 8.91
CA THR A 356 10.04 -16.65 8.01
C THR A 356 10.71 -17.77 7.22
N SER A 357 11.51 -17.42 6.20
CA SER A 357 12.22 -18.38 5.33
C SER A 357 13.03 -19.44 6.08
N ARG A 358 13.52 -19.13 7.29
CA ARG A 358 14.36 -20.05 8.09
C ARG A 358 13.64 -20.70 9.27
N ARG A 359 12.66 -20.01 9.89
CA ARG A 359 12.02 -20.43 11.15
C ARG A 359 10.80 -19.60 11.52
N TYR A 360 10.04 -20.06 12.51
CA TYR A 360 9.00 -19.25 13.14
C TYR A 360 9.59 -18.23 14.11
N ARG A 361 8.98 -17.04 14.14
CA ARG A 361 9.31 -15.94 15.05
C ARG A 361 8.04 -15.26 15.52
N ASP A 362 8.06 -14.77 16.75
CA ASP A 362 6.95 -14.00 17.31
C ASP A 362 7.19 -12.52 17.03
N TYR A 363 6.22 -11.85 16.43
CA TYR A 363 6.24 -10.41 16.18
C TYR A 363 5.27 -9.73 17.14
N PHE A 364 5.61 -8.53 17.63
CA PHE A 364 4.73 -7.76 18.50
C PHE A 364 3.47 -7.32 17.76
N LEU A 365 2.35 -7.31 18.50
CA LEU A 365 1.11 -6.62 18.15
C LEU A 365 0.89 -5.53 19.20
N ILE A 366 0.39 -4.36 18.78
CA ILE A 366 0.13 -3.22 19.66
C ILE A 366 -1.36 -2.90 19.59
N ASP A 367 -2.12 -3.38 20.58
CA ASP A 367 -3.58 -3.31 20.55
C ASP A 367 -4.15 -2.34 21.60
N ASP A 368 -3.31 -1.89 22.54
CA ASP A 368 -3.69 -0.95 23.58
C ASP A 368 -2.53 -0.02 23.97
N VAL A 369 -2.86 0.98 24.79
CA VAL A 369 -1.91 1.99 25.26
C VAL A 369 -0.81 1.39 26.17
N HIS A 370 -1.08 0.31 26.89
CA HIS A 370 -0.11 -0.30 27.80
C HIS A 370 1.00 -1.02 27.03
N GLY A 371 0.62 -1.80 26.01
CA GLY A 371 1.56 -2.44 25.08
C GLY A 371 2.40 -1.40 24.33
N LEU A 372 1.77 -0.32 23.86
CA LEU A 372 2.45 0.79 23.22
C LEU A 372 3.51 1.40 24.15
N LEU A 373 3.12 1.88 25.34
CA LEU A 373 4.02 2.54 26.28
C LEU A 373 5.13 1.61 26.79
N HIS A 374 4.87 0.30 26.91
CA HIS A 374 5.92 -0.66 27.25
C HIS A 374 7.02 -0.72 26.21
N LEU A 375 6.68 -0.73 24.91
CA LEU A 375 7.67 -0.78 23.84
C LEU A 375 8.44 0.55 23.71
N ILE A 376 7.73 1.68 23.84
CA ILE A 376 8.35 3.02 23.87
C ILE A 376 9.30 3.16 25.07
N ASN A 377 8.93 2.65 26.25
CA ASN A 377 9.77 2.68 27.44
C ASN A 377 11.08 1.90 27.26
N GLN A 378 11.15 0.98 26.32
CA GLN A 378 12.38 0.27 25.97
C GLN A 378 13.23 1.02 24.92
N GLY A 379 12.98 2.33 24.75
CA GLY A 379 13.73 3.20 23.85
C GLY A 379 13.27 3.14 22.40
N THR A 380 12.08 2.60 22.11
CA THR A 380 11.55 2.68 20.73
C THR A 380 11.15 4.10 20.40
N ILE A 381 11.73 4.65 19.33
CA ILE A 381 11.35 5.97 18.82
C ILE A 381 10.39 5.79 17.62
N PRO A 382 10.79 5.20 16.47
CA PRO A 382 9.83 4.89 15.41
C PRO A 382 9.23 3.49 15.55
N LEU A 383 7.94 3.39 15.20
CA LEU A 383 7.18 2.15 15.06
C LEU A 383 6.97 1.86 13.57
N LEU A 384 7.47 0.72 13.09
CA LEU A 384 7.35 0.32 11.69
C LEU A 384 6.31 -0.79 11.57
N GLY A 385 5.05 -0.40 11.39
CA GLY A 385 3.95 -1.33 11.16
C GLY A 385 4.02 -1.98 9.79
N TRP A 386 3.74 -3.28 9.72
CA TRP A 386 3.61 -3.96 8.43
C TRP A 386 2.43 -3.40 7.63
N PRO A 387 2.53 -3.32 6.30
CA PRO A 387 1.42 -2.89 5.46
C PRO A 387 0.28 -3.92 5.41
N SER A 388 0.44 -5.09 6.02
CA SER A 388 -0.59 -6.13 6.16
C SER A 388 -0.89 -6.45 7.63
N ARG A 389 -1.99 -7.19 7.86
CA ARG A 389 -2.44 -7.63 9.19
C ARG A 389 -2.13 -9.11 9.41
N LYS A 390 -2.07 -9.54 10.68
CA LYS A 390 -1.66 -10.89 11.07
C LYS A 390 -2.42 -12.03 10.38
N ASP A 391 -3.69 -11.81 10.05
CA ASP A 391 -4.57 -12.83 9.47
C ASP A 391 -4.45 -12.91 7.95
N GLN A 392 -3.85 -11.89 7.32
CA GLN A 392 -3.66 -11.81 5.87
C GLN A 392 -2.28 -11.23 5.54
N LEU A 393 -1.22 -11.87 6.02
CA LEU A 393 0.15 -11.34 5.94
C LEU A 393 0.61 -11.01 4.51
N GLU A 394 0.15 -11.77 3.51
CA GLU A 394 0.52 -11.61 2.10
C GLU A 394 -0.35 -10.58 1.34
N ARG A 395 -1.31 -9.95 2.04
CA ARG A 395 -2.27 -9.00 1.45
C ARG A 395 -2.18 -7.65 2.16
N PRO A 396 -1.30 -6.75 1.70
CA PRO A 396 -1.24 -5.41 2.25
C PRO A 396 -2.58 -4.68 2.07
N ASP A 397 -2.98 -3.91 3.07
CA ASP A 397 -4.14 -3.03 3.01
C ASP A 397 -3.76 -1.58 2.69
N TRP A 398 -2.47 -1.30 2.47
CA TRP A 398 -1.94 -0.03 1.96
C TRP A 398 -0.94 -0.24 0.82
N CYS A 399 -1.03 0.60 -0.20
CA CYS A 399 0.09 0.95 -1.08
C CYS A 399 0.63 2.30 -0.63
N VAL A 400 1.95 2.46 -0.59
CA VAL A 400 2.59 3.73 -0.24
C VAL A 400 3.49 4.13 -1.40
N VAL A 401 3.24 5.31 -1.95
CA VAL A 401 4.20 5.99 -2.83
C VAL A 401 5.04 6.89 -1.93
N ASP A 402 6.30 6.52 -1.76
CA ASP A 402 7.29 7.29 -1.01
C ASP A 402 7.91 8.33 -1.95
N VAL A 403 7.65 9.60 -1.68
CA VAL A 403 8.13 10.75 -2.46
C VAL A 403 9.29 11.35 -1.68
N ASP A 404 10.49 10.85 -1.99
CA ASP A 404 11.72 11.26 -1.32
C ASP A 404 12.32 12.50 -1.98
N ARG A 405 12.97 13.34 -1.17
CA ARG A 405 13.55 14.58 -1.65
C ARG A 405 14.81 14.39 -2.49
N GLY A 406 15.65 13.41 -2.17
CA GLY A 406 17.03 13.38 -2.65
C GLY A 406 17.73 14.73 -2.42
N GLU A 407 18.32 15.28 -3.48
CA GLU A 407 18.92 16.62 -3.49
C GLU A 407 17.95 17.73 -3.94
N ALA A 408 16.73 17.37 -4.34
CA ALA A 408 15.72 18.31 -4.84
C ALA A 408 15.26 19.31 -3.76
N SER A 409 14.48 20.31 -4.14
CA SER A 409 13.83 21.18 -3.16
C SER A 409 12.61 20.48 -2.54
N PHE A 410 12.23 20.87 -1.32
CA PHE A 410 10.96 20.39 -0.75
C PHE A 410 9.74 20.87 -1.57
N ALA A 411 9.86 21.98 -2.30
CA ALA A 411 8.82 22.44 -3.22
C ALA A 411 8.61 21.44 -4.36
N ASP A 412 9.69 20.84 -4.89
CA ASP A 412 9.62 19.79 -5.90
C ASP A 412 8.94 18.53 -5.34
N VAL A 413 9.28 18.14 -4.10
CA VAL A 413 8.60 17.03 -3.40
C VAL A 413 7.09 17.29 -3.32
N VAL A 414 6.68 18.50 -2.97
CA VAL A 414 5.26 18.88 -2.93
C VAL A 414 4.62 18.83 -4.32
N ALA A 415 5.31 19.31 -5.36
CA ALA A 415 4.82 19.29 -6.73
C ALA A 415 4.60 17.85 -7.24
N VAL A 416 5.59 16.98 -7.05
CA VAL A 416 5.51 15.56 -7.43
C VAL A 416 4.44 14.84 -6.61
N THR A 417 4.34 15.11 -5.30
CA THR A 417 3.29 14.54 -4.45
C THR A 417 1.89 14.93 -4.91
N ARG A 418 1.68 16.19 -5.32
CA ARG A 418 0.41 16.65 -5.89
C ARG A 418 0.10 15.93 -7.19
N ALA A 419 1.07 15.77 -8.09
CA ALA A 419 0.89 15.03 -9.34
C ALA A 419 0.48 13.56 -9.09
N VAL A 420 1.09 12.89 -8.10
CA VAL A 420 0.66 11.54 -7.69
C VAL A 420 -0.79 11.55 -7.18
N GLY A 421 -1.14 12.53 -6.35
CA GLY A 421 -2.50 12.69 -5.81
C GLY A 421 -3.56 12.93 -6.90
N GLU A 422 -3.29 13.84 -7.83
CA GLU A 422 -4.15 14.17 -8.99
C GLU A 422 -4.33 12.95 -9.91
N LEU A 423 -3.25 12.22 -10.21
CA LEU A 423 -3.32 10.99 -10.97
C LEU A 423 -4.22 9.96 -10.28
N CYS A 424 -4.06 9.76 -8.97
CA CYS A 424 -4.89 8.84 -8.20
C CYS A 424 -6.36 9.25 -8.22
N GLN A 425 -6.66 10.54 -8.04
CA GLN A 425 -8.01 11.08 -8.10
C GLN A 425 -8.68 10.82 -9.45
N ASP A 426 -7.95 11.04 -10.54
CA ASP A 426 -8.46 10.87 -11.92
C ASP A 426 -8.80 9.43 -12.30
N ILE A 427 -8.11 8.48 -11.69
CA ILE A 427 -8.36 7.04 -11.87
C ILE A 427 -9.27 6.46 -10.78
N GLY A 428 -9.75 7.29 -9.86
CA GLY A 428 -10.72 6.92 -8.82
C GLY A 428 -10.12 6.15 -7.63
N LEU A 429 -8.81 6.30 -7.38
CA LEU A 429 -8.16 5.73 -6.21
C LEU A 429 -8.23 6.72 -5.03
N PRO A 430 -8.77 6.32 -3.87
CA PRO A 430 -8.67 7.13 -2.67
C PRO A 430 -7.19 7.26 -2.24
N THR A 431 -6.81 8.45 -1.78
CA THR A 431 -5.45 8.75 -1.33
C THR A 431 -5.47 9.57 -0.06
N PHE A 432 -4.46 9.36 0.77
CA PHE A 432 -4.16 10.13 1.96
C PHE A 432 -2.71 10.59 1.91
N LEU A 433 -2.41 11.65 2.63
CA LEU A 433 -1.08 12.21 2.71
C LEU A 433 -0.58 12.15 4.14
N LYS A 434 0.70 11.81 4.32
CA LYS A 434 1.40 12.06 5.57
C LYS A 434 2.84 12.50 5.29
N THR A 435 3.40 13.28 6.20
CA THR A 435 4.85 13.52 6.22
C THR A 435 5.58 12.23 6.62
N THR A 436 6.85 12.10 6.23
CA THR A 436 7.70 10.99 6.71
C THR A 436 8.28 11.25 8.09
N GLY A 437 8.35 12.51 8.50
CA GLY A 437 9.14 12.95 9.65
C GLY A 437 10.61 13.23 9.30
N GLY A 438 11.03 12.92 8.07
CA GLY A 438 12.31 13.30 7.49
C GLY A 438 12.12 14.35 6.39
N THR A 439 12.67 14.09 5.21
CA THR A 439 12.72 15.03 4.08
C THR A 439 11.61 14.88 3.05
N GLY A 440 10.81 13.81 3.13
CA GLY A 440 9.85 13.40 2.10
C GLY A 440 8.38 13.41 2.52
N LEU A 441 7.53 12.93 1.61
CA LEU A 441 6.08 12.75 1.80
C LEU A 441 5.66 11.34 1.40
N HIS A 442 4.66 10.77 2.09
CA HIS A 442 4.03 9.52 1.67
C HIS A 442 2.62 9.79 1.15
N VAL A 443 2.36 9.35 -0.09
CA VAL A 443 0.98 9.18 -0.59
C VAL A 443 0.53 7.77 -0.27
N VAL A 444 -0.50 7.65 0.55
CA VAL A 444 -1.00 6.38 1.09
C VAL A 444 -2.33 6.04 0.43
N ILE A 445 -2.39 4.88 -0.22
CA ILE A 445 -3.56 4.39 -0.97
C ILE A 445 -4.10 3.14 -0.25
N PRO A 446 -5.34 3.16 0.30
CA PRO A 446 -5.93 1.98 0.90
C PRO A 446 -6.28 0.94 -0.18
N LEU A 447 -5.91 -0.31 0.07
CA LEU A 447 -6.15 -1.46 -0.79
C LEU A 447 -7.16 -2.45 -0.21
N ALA A 448 -7.54 -2.29 1.06
CA ALA A 448 -8.47 -3.18 1.76
C ALA A 448 -8.11 -4.68 1.67
N GLY A 449 -6.81 -5.01 1.58
CA GLY A 449 -6.33 -6.40 1.50
C GLY A 449 -6.70 -7.13 0.20
N GLN A 450 -7.05 -6.40 -0.85
CA GLN A 450 -7.50 -7.00 -2.12
C GLN A 450 -6.33 -7.44 -3.01
N LEU A 451 -5.14 -6.87 -2.82
CA LEU A 451 -3.96 -7.13 -3.62
C LEU A 451 -2.89 -7.88 -2.81
N GLY A 452 -2.07 -8.66 -3.51
CA GLY A 452 -0.81 -9.18 -2.97
C GLY A 452 0.32 -8.14 -3.01
N TYR A 453 1.45 -8.45 -2.37
CA TYR A 453 2.63 -7.57 -2.36
C TYR A 453 3.13 -7.21 -3.77
N ASP A 454 3.25 -8.20 -4.67
CA ASP A 454 3.73 -7.95 -6.03
C ASP A 454 2.80 -7.00 -6.80
N GLN A 455 1.49 -7.17 -6.66
CA GLN A 455 0.47 -6.31 -7.26
C GLN A 455 0.50 -4.90 -6.66
N THR A 456 0.75 -4.79 -5.35
CA THR A 456 0.84 -3.53 -4.63
C THR A 456 2.08 -2.73 -5.02
N ARG A 457 3.24 -3.41 -5.08
CA ARG A 457 4.48 -2.82 -5.60
C ARG A 457 4.29 -2.34 -7.02
N LEU A 458 3.61 -3.14 -7.83
CA LEU A 458 3.35 -2.80 -9.21
C LEU A 458 2.45 -1.56 -9.36
N LEU A 459 1.38 -1.45 -8.58
CA LEU A 459 0.54 -0.27 -8.56
C LEU A 459 1.38 0.99 -8.25
N GLY A 460 2.19 0.95 -7.20
CA GLY A 460 3.06 2.07 -6.82
C GLY A 460 4.06 2.41 -7.94
N GLU A 461 4.67 1.41 -8.56
CA GLU A 461 5.60 1.58 -9.67
C GLU A 461 4.92 2.23 -10.89
N LEU A 462 3.71 1.80 -11.26
CA LEU A 462 2.96 2.40 -12.37
C LEU A 462 2.61 3.86 -12.11
N LEU A 463 2.22 4.21 -10.87
CA LEU A 463 1.93 5.59 -10.48
C LEU A 463 3.20 6.46 -10.54
N ALA A 464 4.29 5.99 -9.93
CA ALA A 464 5.56 6.71 -9.92
C ALA A 464 6.10 6.95 -11.33
N ARG A 465 6.06 5.93 -12.19
CA ARG A 465 6.51 6.04 -13.58
C ARG A 465 5.60 6.94 -14.42
N ALA A 466 4.29 6.95 -14.17
CA ALA A 466 3.39 7.87 -14.83
C ALA A 466 3.72 9.32 -14.52
N VAL A 467 3.91 9.63 -13.24
CA VAL A 467 4.29 10.97 -12.79
C VAL A 467 5.68 11.35 -13.30
N ALA A 468 6.67 10.46 -13.24
CA ALA A 468 8.01 10.73 -13.77
C ALA A 468 8.02 10.94 -15.30
N SER A 469 7.11 10.31 -16.04
CA SER A 469 6.96 10.54 -17.48
C SER A 469 6.25 11.85 -17.81
N GLU A 470 5.35 12.33 -16.94
CA GLU A 470 4.61 13.59 -17.11
C GLU A 470 5.42 14.79 -16.61
N HIS A 471 6.33 14.57 -15.66
CA HIS A 471 7.19 15.57 -15.04
C HIS A 471 8.67 15.12 -15.03
N PRO A 472 9.29 14.82 -16.19
CA PRO A 472 10.65 14.27 -16.27
C PRO A 472 11.72 15.22 -15.74
N GLU A 473 11.43 16.51 -15.61
CA GLU A 473 12.30 17.52 -15.01
C GLU A 473 12.27 17.54 -13.48
N LEU A 474 11.19 17.04 -12.85
CA LEU A 474 11.00 17.06 -11.39
C LEU A 474 11.16 15.69 -10.73
N ALA A 475 10.76 14.60 -11.42
CA ALA A 475 10.64 13.28 -10.84
C ALA A 475 11.46 12.22 -11.57
N THR A 476 11.94 11.22 -10.82
CA THR A 476 12.64 10.05 -11.35
C THR A 476 12.26 8.76 -10.63
N VAL A 477 12.50 7.65 -11.31
CA VAL A 477 12.34 6.28 -10.76
C VAL A 477 13.68 5.53 -10.80
N GLU A 478 14.77 6.25 -11.03
CA GLU A 478 16.12 5.71 -11.04
C GLU A 478 16.53 5.27 -9.63
N LEU A 479 16.94 4.01 -9.52
CA LEU A 479 17.26 3.40 -8.24
C LEU A 479 18.62 3.87 -7.74
N GLN A 480 19.58 4.15 -8.64
CA GLN A 480 20.92 4.62 -8.28
C GLN A 480 20.89 6.09 -7.88
N PRO A 481 21.17 6.44 -6.60
CA PRO A 481 21.10 7.83 -6.12
C PRO A 481 21.89 8.81 -6.98
N GLU A 482 23.07 8.41 -7.46
CA GLU A 482 24.00 9.22 -8.23
C GLU A 482 23.46 9.59 -9.62
N ARG A 483 22.46 8.84 -10.12
CA ARG A 483 21.84 9.04 -11.44
C ARG A 483 20.51 9.77 -11.37
N ARG A 484 20.03 10.12 -10.17
CA ARG A 484 18.75 10.82 -9.99
C ARG A 484 18.78 12.28 -10.44
N GLY A 485 19.96 12.90 -10.43
CA GLY A 485 20.19 14.20 -11.06
C GLY A 485 19.34 15.33 -10.47
N GLY A 486 19.34 15.48 -9.15
CA GLY A 486 18.62 16.56 -8.44
C GLY A 486 17.10 16.43 -8.43
N LYS A 487 16.55 15.32 -8.91
CA LYS A 487 15.11 15.04 -8.98
C LYS A 487 14.62 14.29 -7.74
N VAL A 488 13.31 14.39 -7.52
CA VAL A 488 12.51 13.65 -6.53
C VAL A 488 12.41 12.19 -6.94
#